data_AF-A0A958GDF6-F1
#
_entry.id   AF-A0A958GDF6-F1
#
_cell.length_a   1.000
_cell.length_b   1.000
_cell.length_c   1.000
_cell.angle_alpha   90.00
_cell.angle_beta   90.00
_cell.angle_gamma   90.00
#
_symmetry.space_group_name_H-M   'P 1'
#
loop_
_entity.id
_entity.type
_entity.pdbx_description
1 polymer ?
#
loop_
_entity_poly.entity_id
_entity_poly.type
_entity_poly.pdbx_seq_one_letter_code
_entity_poly.pdbx_strand_id
1 'polypeptide(L)'
;GPRDIVENCQNGLLVDTHDPEAISSAIKEILIDPDRWKKFSQHGIEGVRDHYVWDAHCQKYIEQLGHLLVEGFQPQQTYLDSEGIGKRFTNIHKFFISDIDDTLIGDREAIQQLSERLAPLRERIGFGVATGREARSALQALRDWNAPAPDIIISSVGTEIYYGSGLMPDRGWKSHISYQWQREEIRQTLQELPFLEMQEDLAQREFKLSYYMDAENADDQLAAIHRLLADKRLRYYLIYSRSRYLDILPYRASKGKAIRYLSYKWNIPLGNILVAGDTDNDEEMLRGEMLGVVVGNYSPELEKLRGLHHVYFADAHYAAGILEGFEYYDFLE
;
A
#
# COMPACT_ATOMS: atom_id res chain seq x y z
N GLY A 1 0.69 -35.60 2.02
CA GLY A 1 0.54 -36.35 3.28
C GLY A 1 0.71 -37.84 3.06
N PRO A 2 0.46 -38.71 4.06
CA PRO A 2 0.68 -40.16 3.94
C PRO A 2 -0.06 -40.84 2.78
N ARG A 3 -1.26 -40.37 2.44
CA ARG A 3 -2.03 -40.86 1.27
C ARG A 3 -1.29 -40.59 -0.04
N ASP A 4 -0.83 -39.35 -0.23
CA ASP A 4 -0.07 -38.95 -1.42
C ASP A 4 1.26 -39.71 -1.53
N ILE A 5 1.91 -40.07 -0.41
CA ILE A 5 3.15 -40.86 -0.43
C ILE A 5 2.88 -42.28 -0.94
N VAL A 6 1.79 -42.90 -0.51
CA VAL A 6 1.42 -44.24 -0.99
C VAL A 6 0.94 -44.18 -2.44
N GLU A 7 0.25 -43.11 -2.84
CA GLU A 7 -0.22 -42.92 -4.22
C GLU A 7 0.93 -42.65 -5.19
N ASN A 8 1.78 -41.66 -4.88
CA ASN A 8 2.84 -41.20 -5.77
C ASN A 8 4.08 -42.09 -5.70
N CYS A 9 4.47 -42.53 -4.50
CA CYS A 9 5.71 -43.27 -4.31
C CYS A 9 5.48 -44.76 -4.08
N GLN A 10 4.24 -45.25 -4.00
CA GLN A 10 3.93 -46.65 -3.71
C GLN A 10 4.76 -47.22 -2.53
N ASN A 11 5.01 -46.37 -1.54
CA ASN A 11 5.91 -46.63 -0.43
C ASN A 11 5.11 -46.67 0.89
N GLY A 12 5.01 -47.88 1.45
CA GLY A 12 4.37 -48.11 2.75
C GLY A 12 2.90 -48.48 2.68
N LEU A 13 2.24 -48.46 3.84
CA LEU A 13 0.85 -48.85 4.04
C LEU A 13 0.11 -47.77 4.81
N LEU A 14 -1.14 -47.52 4.43
CA LEU A 14 -2.02 -46.62 5.17
C LEU A 14 -2.67 -47.36 6.33
N VAL A 15 -2.50 -46.82 7.53
CA VAL A 15 -3.09 -47.33 8.77
C VAL A 15 -3.74 -46.18 9.54
N ASP A 16 -4.79 -46.50 10.31
CA ASP A 16 -5.34 -45.55 11.27
C ASP A 16 -4.33 -45.34 12.41
N THR A 17 -3.98 -44.09 12.66
CA THR A 17 -3.02 -43.71 13.71
C THR A 17 -3.54 -43.96 15.13
N HIS A 18 -4.85 -44.16 15.29
CA HIS A 18 -5.47 -44.46 16.59
C HIS A 18 -5.57 -45.96 16.88
N ASP A 19 -5.13 -46.82 15.96
CA ASP A 19 -5.13 -48.28 16.13
C ASP A 19 -3.69 -48.85 16.23
N PRO A 20 -3.17 -49.07 17.46
CA PRO A 20 -1.83 -49.60 17.68
C PRO A 20 -1.61 -51.00 17.08
N GLU A 21 -2.64 -51.85 17.00
CA GLU A 21 -2.53 -53.20 16.45
C GLU A 21 -2.40 -53.18 14.93
N ALA A 22 -3.12 -52.28 14.26
CA ALA A 22 -2.97 -52.05 12.83
C ALA A 22 -1.56 -51.54 12.46
N ILE A 23 -1.02 -50.60 13.26
CA ILE A 23 0.36 -50.10 13.08
C ILE A 23 1.37 -51.23 13.27
N SER A 24 1.26 -52.00 14.34
CA SER A 24 2.13 -53.15 14.65
C SER A 24 2.12 -54.19 13.52
N SER A 25 0.92 -54.50 13.00
CA SER A 25 0.74 -55.45 11.90
C SER A 25 1.38 -54.96 10.60
N ALA A 26 1.17 -53.70 10.23
CA ALA A 26 1.75 -53.10 9.02
C ALA A 26 3.29 -53.04 9.08
N ILE A 27 3.87 -52.71 10.25
CA ILE A 27 5.33 -52.71 10.43
C ILE A 27 5.88 -54.14 10.26
N LYS A 28 5.25 -55.13 10.90
CA LYS A 28 5.65 -56.54 10.76
C LYS A 28 5.56 -57.03 9.32
N GLU A 29 4.48 -56.71 8.63
CA GLU A 29 4.26 -57.06 7.22
C GLU A 29 5.37 -56.51 6.31
N ILE A 30 5.86 -55.30 6.59
CA ILE A 30 6.95 -54.69 5.84
C ILE A 30 8.31 -55.32 6.20
N LEU A 31 8.58 -55.58 7.48
CA LEU A 31 9.90 -56.04 7.94
C LEU A 31 10.16 -57.54 7.76
N ILE A 32 9.11 -58.37 7.74
CA ILE A 32 9.22 -59.83 7.65
C ILE A 32 9.37 -60.30 6.18
N ASP A 33 8.94 -59.50 5.22
CA ASP A 33 9.07 -59.77 3.78
C ASP A 33 10.18 -58.90 3.16
N PRO A 34 11.38 -59.47 2.90
CA PRO A 34 12.52 -58.71 2.38
C PRO A 34 12.28 -58.13 0.98
N ASP A 35 11.49 -58.81 0.14
CA ASP A 35 11.21 -58.37 -1.22
C ASP A 35 10.27 -57.16 -1.20
N ARG A 36 9.26 -57.20 -0.32
CA ARG A 36 8.35 -56.08 -0.11
C ARG A 36 9.06 -54.87 0.49
N TRP A 37 9.92 -55.07 1.49
CA TRP A 37 10.73 -53.98 2.05
C TRP A 37 11.59 -53.32 0.96
N LYS A 38 12.29 -54.13 0.16
CA LYS A 38 13.17 -53.64 -0.90
C LYS A 38 12.39 -52.86 -1.95
N LYS A 39 11.21 -53.35 -2.33
CA LYS A 39 10.30 -52.66 -3.26
C LYS A 39 9.87 -51.29 -2.73
N PHE A 40 9.42 -51.21 -1.48
CA PHE A 40 9.05 -49.93 -0.85
C PHE A 40 10.23 -48.97 -0.72
N SER A 41 11.41 -49.47 -0.37
CA SER A 41 12.63 -48.66 -0.31
C SER A 41 13.02 -48.09 -1.67
N GLN A 42 12.95 -48.89 -2.74
CA GLN A 42 13.29 -48.44 -4.10
C GLN A 42 12.27 -47.43 -4.62
N HIS A 43 10.98 -47.77 -4.55
CA HIS A 43 9.92 -46.87 -5.00
C HIS A 43 9.88 -45.56 -4.18
N GLY A 44 10.26 -45.60 -2.89
CA GLY A 44 10.39 -44.40 -2.08
C GLY A 44 11.46 -43.43 -2.61
N ILE A 45 12.63 -43.93 -3.00
CA ILE A 45 13.72 -43.09 -3.52
C ILE A 45 13.36 -42.53 -4.91
N GLU A 46 12.81 -43.37 -5.77
CA GLU A 46 12.41 -42.99 -7.14
C GLU A 46 11.23 -42.01 -7.09
N GLY A 47 10.16 -42.34 -6.37
CA GLY A 47 8.99 -41.49 -6.26
C GLY A 47 9.26 -40.13 -5.60
N VAL A 48 10.22 -40.04 -4.68
CA VAL A 48 10.65 -38.72 -4.13
C VAL A 48 11.32 -37.87 -5.20
N ARG A 49 12.18 -38.46 -6.03
CA ARG A 49 12.81 -37.77 -7.16
C ARG A 49 11.82 -37.36 -8.23
N ASP A 50 10.76 -38.12 -8.43
CA ASP A 50 9.79 -37.86 -9.49
C ASP A 50 8.66 -36.89 -9.08
N HIS A 51 8.45 -36.69 -7.76
CA HIS A 51 7.27 -35.95 -7.29
C HIS A 51 7.54 -34.90 -6.21
N TYR A 52 8.63 -35.00 -5.45
CA TYR A 52 8.86 -34.19 -4.25
C TYR A 52 10.16 -33.37 -4.27
N VAL A 53 10.99 -33.49 -5.32
CA VAL A 53 12.10 -32.56 -5.57
C VAL A 53 11.62 -31.31 -6.31
N TRP A 54 12.35 -30.20 -6.15
CA TRP A 54 11.94 -28.92 -6.72
C TRP A 54 11.80 -28.96 -8.24
N ASP A 55 12.74 -29.58 -8.95
CA ASP A 55 12.72 -29.64 -10.41
C ASP A 55 11.46 -30.33 -10.95
N ALA A 56 11.10 -31.48 -10.36
CA ALA A 56 9.90 -32.24 -10.73
C ALA A 56 8.61 -31.46 -10.41
N HIS A 57 8.58 -30.74 -9.28
CA HIS A 57 7.44 -29.89 -8.93
C HIS A 57 7.30 -28.72 -9.92
N CYS A 58 8.40 -28.03 -10.24
CA CYS A 58 8.41 -26.94 -11.21
C CYS A 58 7.95 -27.43 -12.59
N GLN A 59 8.44 -28.58 -13.04
CA GLN A 59 8.05 -29.16 -14.32
C GLN A 59 6.56 -29.52 -14.36
N LYS A 60 6.07 -30.23 -13.34
CA LYS A 60 4.64 -30.57 -13.24
C LYS A 60 3.76 -29.32 -13.20
N TYR A 61 4.19 -28.28 -12.48
CA TYR A 61 3.48 -27.01 -12.43
C TYR A 61 3.42 -26.32 -13.80
N ILE A 62 4.55 -26.27 -14.53
CA ILE A 62 4.62 -25.70 -15.88
C ILE A 62 3.77 -26.51 -16.87
N GLU A 63 3.78 -27.84 -16.79
CA GLU A 63 2.94 -28.71 -17.64
C GLU A 63 1.45 -28.44 -17.38
N GLN A 64 1.03 -28.35 -16.12
CA GLN A 64 -0.36 -28.01 -15.77
C GLN A 64 -0.74 -26.62 -16.26
N LEU A 65 0.16 -25.63 -16.13
CA LEU A 65 -0.05 -24.31 -16.73
C LEU A 65 -0.17 -24.39 -18.25
N GLY A 66 0.65 -25.21 -18.92
CA GLY A 66 0.57 -25.45 -20.35
C GLY A 66 -0.79 -25.98 -20.78
N HIS A 67 -1.35 -26.95 -20.04
CA HIS A 67 -2.70 -27.46 -20.30
C HIS A 67 -3.78 -26.39 -20.14
N LEU A 68 -3.69 -25.58 -19.09
CA LEU A 68 -4.63 -24.47 -18.88
C LEU A 68 -4.51 -23.39 -19.97
N LEU A 69 -3.32 -23.15 -20.49
CA LEU A 69 -3.08 -22.15 -21.54
C LEU A 69 -3.49 -22.65 -22.93
N VAL A 70 -3.46 -23.96 -23.19
CA VAL A 70 -3.84 -24.56 -24.49
C VAL A 70 -5.34 -24.83 -24.59
N GLU A 71 -6.01 -25.20 -23.50
CA GLU A 71 -7.48 -25.36 -23.45
C GLU A 71 -8.20 -24.02 -23.34
N GLY A 72 -8.04 -23.18 -24.36
CA GLY A 72 -8.97 -22.07 -24.62
C GLY A 72 -9.24 -21.20 -23.39
N PHE A 73 -8.27 -21.04 -22.48
CA PHE A 73 -8.28 -19.97 -21.49
C PHE A 73 -8.14 -18.69 -22.29
N GLN A 74 -9.27 -18.26 -22.84
CA GLN A 74 -9.54 -16.86 -23.02
C GLN A 74 -9.56 -16.38 -21.58
N PRO A 75 -8.53 -15.64 -21.10
CA PRO A 75 -8.70 -14.93 -19.85
C PRO A 75 -10.02 -14.21 -20.02
N GLN A 76 -10.99 -14.53 -19.17
CA GLN A 76 -12.17 -13.70 -19.04
C GLN A 76 -11.61 -12.29 -18.96
N GLN A 77 -11.90 -11.46 -19.97
CA GLN A 77 -11.38 -10.11 -20.14
C GLN A 77 -11.96 -9.22 -19.04
N THR A 78 -11.63 -9.53 -17.79
CA THR A 78 -12.06 -8.82 -16.60
C THR A 78 -10.86 -8.30 -15.81
N TYR A 79 -9.62 -8.63 -16.22
CA TYR A 79 -8.41 -8.15 -15.54
C TYR A 79 -7.25 -7.70 -16.46
N LEU A 80 -7.31 -7.97 -17.77
CA LEU A 80 -6.21 -7.68 -18.71
C LEU A 80 -6.42 -6.43 -19.60
N ASP A 81 -7.49 -5.66 -19.40
CA ASP A 81 -7.55 -4.28 -19.93
C ASP A 81 -6.58 -3.32 -19.20
N SER A 82 -5.74 -3.83 -18.30
CA SER A 82 -4.65 -3.11 -17.65
C SER A 82 -3.28 -3.44 -18.26
N GLU A 83 -3.13 -3.41 -19.59
CA GLU A 83 -1.82 -3.51 -20.25
C GLU A 83 -0.79 -2.46 -19.75
N GLY A 84 -1.22 -1.42 -19.03
CA GLY A 84 -0.37 -0.35 -18.53
C GLY A 84 0.26 -0.59 -17.15
N ILE A 85 -0.55 -0.82 -16.10
CA ILE A 85 -0.09 -0.59 -14.71
C ILE A 85 0.88 -1.67 -14.23
N GLY A 86 0.53 -2.95 -14.32
CA GLY A 86 1.41 -4.03 -13.85
C GLY A 86 2.76 -4.02 -14.56
N LYS A 87 2.74 -3.95 -15.90
CA LYS A 87 3.93 -3.88 -16.75
C LYS A 87 4.75 -2.60 -16.55
N ARG A 88 4.09 -1.48 -16.23
CA ARG A 88 4.78 -0.22 -15.90
C ARG A 88 5.49 -0.33 -14.56
N PHE A 89 4.83 -0.87 -13.54
CA PHE A 89 5.37 -0.95 -12.18
C PHE A 89 6.51 -1.98 -12.05
N THR A 90 6.62 -2.97 -12.96
CA THR A 90 7.79 -3.86 -12.99
C THR A 90 9.09 -3.16 -13.40
N ASN A 91 9.00 -2.05 -14.14
CA ASN A 91 10.17 -1.30 -14.60
C ASN A 91 10.49 -0.08 -13.74
N ILE A 92 9.60 0.26 -12.80
CA ILE A 92 9.78 1.40 -11.90
C ILE A 92 10.70 0.98 -10.75
N HIS A 93 11.75 1.76 -10.51
CA HIS A 93 12.73 1.53 -9.44
C HIS A 93 12.78 2.67 -8.41
N LYS A 94 12.25 3.84 -8.78
CA LYS A 94 12.11 5.02 -7.91
C LYS A 94 10.70 5.60 -8.02
N PHE A 95 10.21 6.22 -6.95
CA PHE A 95 8.93 6.94 -6.95
C PHE A 95 9.13 8.37 -6.51
N PHE A 96 8.53 9.32 -7.23
CA PHE A 96 8.31 10.67 -6.76
C PHE A 96 6.84 10.84 -6.41
N ILE A 97 6.52 11.20 -5.16
CA ILE A 97 5.16 11.39 -4.67
C ILE A 97 5.02 12.77 -4.02
N SER A 98 4.14 13.63 -4.54
CA SER A 98 3.98 14.99 -4.04
C SER A 98 2.60 15.23 -3.44
N ASP A 99 2.49 16.06 -2.40
CA ASP A 99 1.22 16.78 -2.19
C ASP A 99 0.94 17.70 -3.40
N ILE A 100 -0.33 18.06 -3.58
CA ILE A 100 -0.76 18.91 -4.69
C ILE A 100 -0.75 20.37 -4.26
N ASP A 101 -1.58 20.71 -3.28
CA ASP A 101 -1.93 22.08 -2.95
C ASP A 101 -0.77 22.73 -2.21
N ASP A 102 -0.35 23.91 -2.64
CA ASP A 102 0.80 24.64 -2.05
C ASP A 102 2.13 23.84 -2.05
N THR A 103 2.18 22.66 -2.67
CA THR A 103 3.40 21.87 -2.87
C THR A 103 3.75 21.69 -4.35
N LEU A 104 2.92 21.01 -5.14
CA LEU A 104 3.18 20.83 -6.57
C LEU A 104 2.68 22.02 -7.38
N ILE A 105 1.50 22.54 -7.03
CA ILE A 105 0.85 23.64 -7.76
C ILE A 105 1.14 24.99 -7.10
N GLY A 106 1.24 26.04 -7.90
CA GLY A 106 1.56 27.40 -7.46
C GLY A 106 2.49 28.11 -8.45
N ASP A 107 3.33 27.34 -9.15
CA ASP A 107 4.23 27.83 -10.19
C ASP A 107 4.11 26.97 -11.47
N ARG A 108 3.54 27.55 -12.53
CA ARG A 108 3.33 26.84 -13.80
C ARG A 108 4.62 26.58 -14.56
N GLU A 109 5.60 27.48 -14.46
CA GLU A 109 6.88 27.32 -15.15
C GLU A 109 7.67 26.18 -14.51
N ALA A 110 7.69 26.12 -13.18
CA ALA A 110 8.34 25.04 -12.46
C ALA A 110 7.69 23.67 -12.71
N ILE A 111 6.35 23.59 -12.79
CA ILE A 111 5.65 22.35 -13.15
C ILE A 111 6.03 21.89 -14.57
N GLN A 112 6.18 22.82 -15.51
CA GLN A 112 6.62 22.50 -16.86
C GLN A 112 8.05 21.93 -16.84
N GLN A 113 8.99 22.58 -16.16
CA GLN A 113 10.37 22.10 -16.04
C GLN A 113 10.43 20.71 -15.36
N LEU A 114 9.64 20.50 -14.31
CA LEU A 114 9.49 19.20 -13.64
C LEU A 114 8.98 18.13 -14.61
N SER A 115 7.98 18.47 -15.43
CA SER A 115 7.43 17.56 -16.44
C SER A 115 8.47 17.19 -17.50
N GLU A 116 9.23 18.17 -17.99
CA GLU A 116 10.29 17.97 -18.99
C GLU A 116 11.41 17.07 -18.46
N ARG A 117 11.80 17.21 -17.19
CA ARG A 117 12.82 16.36 -16.54
C ARG A 117 12.34 14.94 -16.24
N LEU A 118 11.08 14.75 -15.87
CA LEU A 118 10.52 13.42 -15.60
C LEU A 118 10.17 12.64 -16.88
N ALA A 119 9.80 13.33 -17.96
CA ALA A 119 9.38 12.70 -19.23
C ALA A 119 10.35 11.62 -19.77
N PRO A 120 11.68 11.86 -19.88
CA PRO A 120 12.62 10.85 -20.38
C PRO A 120 12.85 9.68 -19.40
N LEU A 121 12.49 9.84 -18.13
CA LEU A 121 12.69 8.85 -17.07
C LEU A 121 11.41 8.09 -16.71
N ARG A 122 10.31 8.35 -17.44
CA ARG A 122 8.98 7.82 -17.14
C ARG A 122 8.91 6.30 -17.08
N GLU A 123 9.80 5.57 -17.74
CA GLU A 123 9.85 4.10 -17.67
C GLU A 123 10.47 3.58 -16.36
N ARG A 124 11.35 4.37 -15.72
CA ARG A 124 12.13 3.98 -14.54
C ARG A 124 11.67 4.67 -13.24
N ILE A 125 11.06 5.84 -13.37
CA ILE A 125 10.54 6.65 -12.26
C ILE A 125 9.02 6.74 -12.38
N GLY A 126 8.33 6.32 -11.32
CA GLY A 126 6.90 6.50 -11.17
C GLY A 126 6.57 7.85 -10.55
N PHE A 127 5.48 8.47 -11.00
CA PHE A 127 4.97 9.71 -10.42
C PHE A 127 3.66 9.43 -9.69
N GLY A 128 3.53 9.92 -8.45
CA GLY A 128 2.29 9.87 -7.70
C GLY A 128 1.98 11.17 -6.99
N VAL A 129 0.76 11.27 -6.48
CA VAL A 129 0.34 12.37 -5.61
C VAL A 129 -0.26 11.86 -4.32
N ALA A 130 -0.05 12.58 -3.22
CA ALA A 130 -0.63 12.28 -1.91
C ALA A 130 -1.32 13.52 -1.34
N THR A 131 -2.65 13.58 -1.44
CA THR A 131 -3.43 14.80 -1.22
C THR A 131 -4.63 14.61 -0.30
N GLY A 132 -5.07 15.70 0.32
CA GLY A 132 -6.35 15.78 1.02
C GLY A 132 -7.57 15.81 0.09
N ARG A 133 -7.38 16.11 -1.21
CA ARG A 133 -8.44 16.12 -2.22
C ARG A 133 -9.03 14.74 -2.45
N GLU A 134 -10.27 14.71 -2.94
CA GLU A 134 -10.85 13.52 -3.55
C GLU A 134 -10.17 13.21 -4.89
N ALA A 135 -10.12 11.93 -5.28
CA ALA A 135 -9.31 11.46 -6.41
C ALA A 135 -9.65 12.11 -7.77
N ARG A 136 -10.92 12.35 -8.09
CA ARG A 136 -11.32 13.07 -9.31
C ARG A 136 -10.93 14.54 -9.23
N SER A 137 -11.13 15.18 -8.08
CA SER A 137 -10.67 16.56 -7.84
C SER A 137 -9.15 16.69 -7.99
N ALA A 138 -8.39 15.73 -7.47
CA ALA A 138 -6.94 15.66 -7.62
C ALA A 138 -6.53 15.54 -9.09
N LEU A 139 -7.14 14.63 -9.86
CA LEU A 139 -6.89 14.52 -11.30
C LEU A 139 -7.23 15.80 -12.06
N GLN A 140 -8.34 16.45 -11.71
CA GLN A 140 -8.74 17.69 -12.35
C GLN A 140 -7.72 18.80 -12.08
N ALA A 141 -7.27 18.94 -10.83
CA ALA A 141 -6.24 19.91 -10.47
C ALA A 141 -4.94 19.69 -11.26
N LEU A 142 -4.47 18.45 -11.38
CA LEU A 142 -3.29 18.14 -12.18
C LEU A 142 -3.47 18.53 -13.65
N ARG A 143 -4.65 18.30 -14.23
CA ARG A 143 -4.96 18.71 -15.61
C ARG A 143 -5.00 20.23 -15.76
N ASP A 144 -5.66 20.95 -14.85
CA ASP A 144 -5.79 22.41 -14.90
C ASP A 144 -4.43 23.13 -14.79
N TRP A 145 -3.48 22.47 -14.11
CA TRP A 145 -2.11 22.96 -13.96
C TRP A 145 -1.13 22.40 -15.00
N ASN A 146 -1.59 21.58 -15.95
CA ASN A 146 -0.75 20.86 -16.92
C ASN A 146 0.39 20.06 -16.26
N ALA A 147 0.14 19.51 -15.07
CA ALA A 147 1.06 18.63 -14.39
C ALA A 147 1.09 17.23 -15.04
N PRO A 148 2.15 16.44 -14.81
CA PRO A 148 2.24 15.09 -15.34
C PRO A 148 1.05 14.22 -14.92
N ALA A 149 0.67 13.25 -15.75
CA ALA A 149 -0.34 12.27 -15.37
C ALA A 149 0.22 11.34 -14.29
N PRO A 150 -0.49 11.15 -13.16
CA PRO A 150 0.00 10.33 -12.06
C PRO A 150 -0.22 8.84 -12.34
N ASP A 151 0.73 8.04 -11.89
CA ASP A 151 0.63 6.58 -11.80
C ASP A 151 -0.15 6.15 -10.57
N ILE A 152 -0.04 6.93 -9.49
CA ILE A 152 -0.68 6.69 -8.21
C ILE A 152 -1.32 7.97 -7.69
N ILE A 153 -2.53 7.84 -7.16
CA ILE A 153 -3.22 8.92 -6.44
C ILE A 153 -3.58 8.38 -5.07
N ILE A 154 -2.93 8.92 -4.07
CA ILE A 154 -3.27 8.74 -2.66
C ILE A 154 -4.18 9.92 -2.30
N SER A 155 -5.48 9.68 -2.21
CA SER A 155 -6.48 10.73 -2.00
C SER A 155 -7.08 10.67 -0.60
N SER A 156 -7.89 11.68 -0.26
CA SER A 156 -8.66 11.72 0.98
C SER A 156 -7.74 11.52 2.21
N VAL A 157 -6.59 12.20 2.22
CA VAL A 157 -5.56 12.16 3.28
C VAL A 157 -4.98 10.75 3.52
N GLY A 158 -4.88 9.95 2.46
CA GLY A 158 -4.31 8.60 2.52
C GLY A 158 -5.29 7.49 2.84
N THR A 159 -6.58 7.77 2.82
CA THR A 159 -7.62 6.75 3.04
C THR A 159 -7.99 5.98 1.77
N GLU A 160 -7.60 6.49 0.60
CA GLU A 160 -7.89 5.87 -0.69
C GLU A 160 -6.63 5.89 -1.56
N ILE A 161 -6.41 4.81 -2.31
CA ILE A 161 -5.32 4.70 -3.29
C ILE A 161 -5.95 4.32 -4.62
N TYR A 162 -5.57 5.02 -5.68
CA TYR A 162 -5.99 4.78 -7.04
C TYR A 162 -4.78 4.69 -7.98
N TYR A 163 -4.90 3.87 -9.01
CA TYR A 163 -3.88 3.74 -10.06
C TYR A 163 -4.31 4.40 -11.36
N GLY A 164 -3.40 5.19 -11.91
CA GLY A 164 -3.52 5.88 -13.19
C GLY A 164 -4.69 6.87 -13.29
N SER A 165 -4.79 7.51 -14.44
CA SER A 165 -5.88 8.43 -14.77
C SER A 165 -7.26 7.76 -14.85
N GLY A 166 -7.31 6.43 -14.92
CA GLY A 166 -8.54 5.64 -14.89
C GLY A 166 -9.15 5.49 -13.49
N LEU A 167 -8.46 5.94 -12.44
CA LEU A 167 -8.88 5.83 -11.05
C LEU A 167 -9.24 4.39 -10.65
N MET A 168 -8.34 3.44 -10.94
CA MET A 168 -8.54 2.05 -10.52
C MET A 168 -8.23 1.91 -9.03
N PRO A 169 -9.20 1.57 -8.15
CA PRO A 169 -8.99 1.56 -6.71
C PRO A 169 -8.11 0.39 -6.24
N ASP A 170 -7.25 0.64 -5.27
CA ASP A 170 -6.49 -0.40 -4.57
C ASP A 170 -7.36 -1.10 -3.52
N ARG A 171 -7.85 -2.29 -3.87
CA ARG A 171 -8.66 -3.12 -2.96
C ARG A 171 -7.87 -3.66 -1.77
N GLY A 172 -6.56 -3.84 -1.92
CA GLY A 172 -5.68 -4.31 -0.86
C GLY A 172 -5.50 -3.25 0.22
N TRP A 173 -5.30 -2.00 -0.18
CA TRP A 173 -5.26 -0.86 0.75
C TRP A 173 -6.58 -0.70 1.49
N LYS A 174 -7.70 -0.71 0.76
CA LYS A 174 -9.04 -0.65 1.35
C LYS A 174 -9.26 -1.72 2.41
N SER A 175 -8.87 -2.97 2.13
CA SER A 175 -8.95 -4.07 3.10
C SER A 175 -7.98 -3.92 4.27
N HIS A 176 -6.80 -3.31 4.05
CA HIS A 176 -5.80 -3.12 5.07
C HIS A 176 -6.24 -2.11 6.15
N ILE A 177 -6.82 -0.98 5.71
CA ILE A 177 -7.23 0.12 6.61
C ILE A 177 -8.59 -0.12 7.27
N SER A 178 -9.41 -1.03 6.74
CA SER A 178 -10.71 -1.36 7.34
C SER A 178 -10.61 -2.12 8.66
N TYR A 179 -9.44 -2.70 8.96
CA TYR A 179 -9.21 -3.42 10.20
C TYR A 179 -9.44 -2.52 11.43
N GLN A 180 -10.38 -2.92 12.29
CA GLN A 180 -10.80 -2.19 13.50
C GLN A 180 -11.38 -0.79 13.26
N TRP A 181 -11.68 -0.45 12.00
CA TRP A 181 -12.37 0.80 11.68
C TRP A 181 -13.86 0.65 11.95
N GLN A 182 -14.36 1.36 12.95
CA GLN A 182 -15.76 1.30 13.39
C GLN A 182 -16.45 2.65 13.12
N ARG A 183 -16.54 3.02 11.84
CA ARG A 183 -17.03 4.34 11.37
C ARG A 183 -18.32 4.77 12.06
N GLU A 184 -19.33 3.90 12.07
CA GLU A 184 -20.67 4.25 12.53
C GLU A 184 -20.71 4.44 14.04
N GLU A 185 -19.96 3.62 14.79
CA GLU A 185 -19.84 3.76 16.24
C GLU A 185 -19.06 5.03 16.63
N ILE A 186 -18.00 5.37 15.88
CA ILE A 186 -17.28 6.65 16.04
C ILE A 186 -18.24 7.81 15.78
N ARG A 187 -18.98 7.77 14.66
CA ARG A 187 -19.95 8.81 14.29
C ARG A 187 -20.99 9.04 15.39
N GLN A 188 -21.60 7.97 15.89
CA GLN A 188 -22.60 8.04 16.97
C GLN A 188 -22.00 8.57 18.27
N THR A 189 -20.77 8.18 18.59
CA THR A 189 -20.06 8.64 19.78
C THR A 189 -19.76 10.14 19.72
N LEU A 190 -19.33 10.64 18.56
CA LEU A 190 -19.01 12.05 18.38
C LEU A 190 -20.25 12.96 18.37
N GLN A 191 -21.46 12.41 18.16
CA GLN A 191 -22.71 13.18 18.30
C GLN A 191 -22.95 13.68 19.74
N GLU A 192 -22.29 13.08 20.74
CA GLU A 192 -22.37 13.51 22.14
C GLU A 192 -21.64 14.85 22.40
N LEU A 193 -20.81 15.31 21.44
CA LEU A 193 -20.00 16.51 21.57
C LEU A 193 -20.66 17.70 20.85
N PRO A 194 -21.21 18.69 21.58
CA PRO A 194 -21.99 19.78 20.98
C PRO A 194 -21.16 20.79 20.18
N PHE A 195 -19.83 20.77 20.34
CA PHE A 195 -18.90 21.65 19.62
C PHE A 195 -18.46 21.09 18.25
N LEU A 196 -18.90 19.87 17.90
CA LEU A 196 -18.64 19.28 16.59
C LEU A 196 -19.83 19.47 15.66
N GLU A 197 -19.59 20.12 14.53
CA GLU A 197 -20.55 20.22 13.44
C GLU A 197 -20.11 19.28 12.30
N MET A 198 -21.00 18.43 11.78
CA MET A 198 -20.65 17.55 10.67
C MET A 198 -20.51 18.36 9.38
N GLN A 199 -19.43 18.14 8.63
CA GLN A 199 -19.30 18.72 7.29
C GLN A 199 -20.29 18.09 6.31
N GLU A 200 -20.45 18.71 5.15
CA GLU A 200 -21.39 18.30 4.11
C GLU A 200 -21.18 16.84 3.66
N ASP A 201 -22.23 16.18 3.16
CA ASP A 201 -22.17 14.77 2.74
C ASP A 201 -21.05 14.47 1.74
N LEU A 202 -20.73 15.43 0.88
CA LEU A 202 -19.63 15.33 -0.09
C LEU A 202 -18.24 15.23 0.55
N ALA A 203 -18.08 15.75 1.77
CA ALA A 203 -16.84 15.66 2.55
C ALA A 203 -16.73 14.35 3.35
N GLN A 204 -17.79 13.54 3.42
CA GLN A 204 -17.81 12.28 4.13
C GLN A 204 -17.41 11.12 3.21
N ARG A 205 -16.60 10.17 3.70
CA ARG A 205 -16.23 8.95 2.95
C ARG A 205 -16.39 7.70 3.82
N GLU A 206 -16.20 6.54 3.21
CA GLU A 206 -16.19 5.24 3.90
C GLU A 206 -15.11 5.17 5.01
N PHE A 207 -13.96 5.80 4.77
CA PHE A 207 -12.82 5.82 5.70
C PHE A 207 -12.49 7.24 6.17
N LYS A 208 -13.47 8.15 6.13
CA LYS A 208 -13.30 9.55 6.55
C LYS A 208 -14.58 10.09 7.17
N LEU A 209 -14.49 10.61 8.39
CA LEU A 209 -15.52 11.44 9.00
C LEU A 209 -14.96 12.85 9.18
N SER A 210 -15.62 13.83 8.58
CA SER A 210 -15.15 15.22 8.55
C SER A 210 -16.09 16.13 9.36
N TYR A 211 -15.53 16.94 10.25
CA TYR A 211 -16.27 17.86 11.13
C TYR A 211 -15.68 19.27 11.05
N TYR A 212 -16.50 20.28 11.31
CA TYR A 212 -16.06 21.61 11.70
C TYR A 212 -15.91 21.64 13.23
N MET A 213 -14.81 22.22 13.70
CA MET A 213 -14.49 22.40 15.11
C MET A 213 -13.72 23.71 15.27
N ASP A 214 -14.29 24.67 16.00
CA ASP A 214 -13.68 25.98 16.19
C ASP A 214 -12.37 25.92 16.97
N ALA A 215 -11.48 26.88 16.71
CA ALA A 215 -10.17 26.95 17.36
C ALA A 215 -10.24 27.31 18.86
N GLU A 216 -11.39 27.81 19.32
CA GLU A 216 -11.58 28.24 20.70
C GLU A 216 -11.57 27.03 21.64
N ASN A 217 -10.57 26.94 22.50
CA ASN A 217 -10.30 25.80 23.39
C ASN A 217 -10.04 24.48 22.62
N ALA A 218 -9.41 24.56 21.44
CA ALA A 218 -9.11 23.39 20.61
C ALA A 218 -8.39 22.27 21.38
N ASP A 219 -7.42 22.59 22.23
CA ASP A 219 -6.67 21.58 23.01
C ASP A 219 -7.59 20.79 23.94
N ASP A 220 -8.50 21.47 24.66
CA ASP A 220 -9.46 20.82 25.56
C ASP A 220 -10.51 20.01 24.79
N GLN A 221 -10.97 20.53 23.65
CA GLN A 221 -11.92 19.85 22.77
C GLN A 221 -11.31 18.58 22.16
N LEU A 222 -10.07 18.66 21.68
CA LEU A 222 -9.31 17.51 21.18
C LEU A 222 -9.10 16.47 22.29
N ALA A 223 -8.70 16.89 23.49
CA ALA A 223 -8.57 16.00 24.63
C ALA A 223 -9.90 15.31 24.99
N ALA A 224 -11.02 16.03 24.91
CA ALA A 224 -12.36 15.47 25.13
C ALA A 224 -12.73 14.42 24.08
N ILE A 225 -12.47 14.68 22.79
CA ILE A 225 -12.64 13.70 21.70
C ILE A 225 -11.78 12.47 21.98
N HIS A 226 -10.51 12.67 22.34
CA HIS A 226 -9.59 11.58 22.60
C HIS A 226 -10.06 10.68 23.74
N ARG A 227 -10.47 11.28 24.86
CA ARG A 227 -11.02 10.55 26.00
C ARG A 227 -12.26 9.74 25.62
N LEU A 228 -13.22 10.39 24.95
CA LEU A 228 -14.51 9.77 24.61
C LEU A 228 -14.35 8.55 23.67
N LEU A 229 -13.51 8.67 22.64
CA LEU A 229 -13.23 7.56 21.72
C LEU A 229 -12.39 6.45 22.38
N ALA A 230 -11.46 6.82 23.26
CA ALA A 230 -10.63 5.86 24.01
C ALA A 230 -11.45 5.05 25.03
N ASP A 231 -12.42 5.66 25.72
CA ASP A 231 -13.32 4.99 26.67
C ASP A 231 -14.13 3.86 25.99
N LYS A 232 -14.53 4.08 24.74
CA LYS A 232 -15.18 3.05 23.90
C LYS A 232 -14.19 2.14 23.15
N ARG A 233 -12.88 2.29 23.39
CA ARG A 233 -11.79 1.50 22.75
C ARG A 233 -11.79 1.58 21.22
N LEU A 234 -12.24 2.70 20.67
CA LEU A 234 -12.29 2.93 19.23
C LEU A 234 -10.90 3.29 18.71
N ARG A 235 -10.48 2.64 17.62
CA ARG A 235 -9.19 2.89 16.96
C ARG A 235 -9.38 3.88 15.82
N TYR A 236 -8.70 5.01 15.90
CA TYR A 236 -8.78 6.07 14.90
C TYR A 236 -7.47 6.86 14.83
N TYR A 237 -7.32 7.61 13.76
CA TYR A 237 -6.35 8.70 13.61
C TYR A 237 -7.14 10.00 13.46
N LEU A 238 -6.63 11.09 14.03
CA LEU A 238 -7.30 12.38 14.05
C LEU A 238 -6.37 13.41 13.43
N ILE A 239 -6.91 14.23 12.53
CA ILE A 239 -6.21 15.36 11.93
C ILE A 239 -7.04 16.60 12.20
N TYR A 240 -6.45 17.59 12.87
CA TYR A 240 -7.03 18.91 13.01
C TYR A 240 -6.20 19.90 12.22
N SER A 241 -6.83 20.62 11.29
CA SER A 241 -6.12 21.47 10.33
C SER A 241 -6.83 22.81 10.10
N ARG A 242 -6.03 23.81 9.72
CA ARG A 242 -6.46 25.19 9.45
C ARG A 242 -7.40 25.77 10.52
N SER A 243 -7.18 25.37 11.78
CA SER A 243 -7.92 25.83 12.95
C SER A 243 -9.44 25.71 12.83
N ARG A 244 -9.93 24.75 12.03
CA ARG A 244 -11.36 24.57 11.77
C ARG A 244 -11.76 23.14 11.36
N TYR A 245 -10.93 22.46 10.60
CA TYR A 245 -11.30 21.18 9.97
C TYR A 245 -10.76 20.02 10.79
N LEU A 246 -11.66 19.13 11.20
CA LEU A 246 -11.34 17.92 11.94
C LEU A 246 -11.70 16.69 11.12
N ASP A 247 -10.71 15.86 10.80
CA ASP A 247 -10.89 14.60 10.10
C ASP A 247 -10.58 13.42 11.03
N ILE A 248 -11.52 12.47 11.13
CA ILE A 248 -11.34 11.19 11.83
C ILE A 248 -11.21 10.08 10.80
N LEU A 249 -10.07 9.41 10.83
CA LEU A 249 -9.64 8.41 9.85
C LEU A 249 -9.37 7.06 10.55
N PRO A 250 -9.27 5.95 9.81
CA PRO A 250 -8.71 4.71 10.36
C PRO A 250 -7.32 4.94 10.92
N TYR A 251 -7.01 4.30 12.05
CA TYR A 251 -5.67 4.39 12.67
C TYR A 251 -4.52 4.00 11.72
N ARG A 252 -4.81 3.12 10.76
CA ARG A 252 -3.86 2.63 9.75
C ARG A 252 -3.76 3.52 8.50
N ALA A 253 -4.56 4.57 8.39
CA ALA A 253 -4.59 5.44 7.22
C ALA A 253 -3.83 6.74 7.48
N SER A 254 -2.95 7.08 6.55
CA SER A 254 -2.31 8.40 6.40
C SER A 254 -1.55 8.41 5.07
N LYS A 255 -1.12 9.59 4.60
CA LYS A 255 -0.26 9.69 3.40
C LYS A 255 1.01 8.84 3.56
N GLY A 256 1.70 8.97 4.69
CA GLY A 256 2.93 8.21 4.97
C GLY A 256 2.73 6.70 5.08
N LYS A 257 1.62 6.22 5.65
CA LYS A 257 1.31 4.78 5.72
C LYS A 257 0.91 4.22 4.35
N ALA A 258 0.18 4.99 3.55
CA ALA A 258 -0.17 4.63 2.18
C ALA A 258 1.08 4.45 1.30
N ILE A 259 2.06 5.35 1.41
CA ILE A 259 3.33 5.24 0.68
C ILE A 259 4.13 4.02 1.13
N ARG A 260 4.20 3.74 2.44
CA ARG A 260 4.85 2.53 2.95
C ARG A 260 4.16 1.24 2.49
N TYR A 261 2.83 1.24 2.41
CA TYR A 261 2.07 0.14 1.82
C TYR A 261 2.44 -0.08 0.34
N LEU A 262 2.57 1.00 -0.44
CA LEU A 262 2.98 0.92 -1.84
C LEU A 262 4.42 0.45 -2.00
N SER A 263 5.35 0.92 -1.16
CA SER A 263 6.73 0.45 -1.08
C SER A 263 6.79 -1.07 -0.89
N TYR A 264 6.04 -1.59 0.08
CA TYR A 264 5.94 -3.04 0.31
C TYR A 264 5.30 -3.77 -0.88
N LYS A 265 4.17 -3.27 -1.38
CA LYS A 265 3.40 -3.92 -2.45
C LYS A 265 4.18 -4.04 -3.76
N TRP A 266 4.95 -3.02 -4.10
CA TRP A 266 5.68 -2.93 -5.36
C TRP A 266 7.17 -3.22 -5.20
N ASN A 267 7.61 -3.60 -3.99
CA ASN A 267 9.00 -3.92 -3.66
C ASN A 267 9.98 -2.80 -4.04
N ILE A 268 9.64 -1.56 -3.69
CA ILE A 268 10.48 -0.38 -3.93
C ILE A 268 11.01 0.11 -2.59
N PRO A 269 12.34 0.12 -2.37
CA PRO A 269 12.93 0.58 -1.12
C PRO A 269 12.49 2.01 -0.77
N LEU A 270 12.27 2.30 0.52
CA LEU A 270 11.84 3.63 0.96
C LEU A 270 12.85 4.73 0.56
N GLY A 271 14.15 4.44 0.60
CA GLY A 271 15.19 5.37 0.14
C GLY A 271 15.17 5.68 -1.36
N ASN A 272 14.39 4.93 -2.15
CA ASN A 272 14.15 5.22 -3.57
C ASN A 272 12.84 6.00 -3.79
N ILE A 273 12.17 6.42 -2.72
CA ILE A 273 10.94 7.19 -2.78
C ILE A 273 11.23 8.60 -2.29
N LEU A 274 11.12 9.57 -3.21
CA LEU A 274 11.13 10.99 -2.88
C LEU A 274 9.71 11.47 -2.66
N VAL A 275 9.52 12.19 -1.57
CA VAL A 275 8.23 12.75 -1.17
C VAL A 275 8.33 14.24 -0.96
N ALA A 276 7.33 15.00 -1.41
CA ALA A 276 7.28 16.44 -1.25
C ALA A 276 5.98 16.89 -0.57
N GLY A 277 6.07 17.85 0.35
CA GLY A 277 4.93 18.38 1.10
C GLY A 277 5.22 19.74 1.74
N ASP A 278 4.18 20.38 2.25
CA ASP A 278 4.24 21.75 2.78
C ASP A 278 3.54 21.91 4.14
N THR A 279 2.67 20.98 4.55
CA THR A 279 1.89 21.11 5.80
C THR A 279 2.02 19.94 6.77
N ASP A 280 1.49 20.09 7.99
CA ASP A 280 1.51 19.06 9.04
C ASP A 280 0.90 17.71 8.62
N ASN A 281 -0.06 17.70 7.68
CA ASN A 281 -0.64 16.43 7.19
C ASN A 281 0.35 15.61 6.31
N ASP A 282 1.46 16.22 5.90
CA ASP A 282 2.56 15.63 5.14
C ASP A 282 3.66 15.07 6.04
N GLU A 283 3.68 15.42 7.32
CA GLU A 283 4.77 15.10 8.25
C GLU A 283 5.13 13.61 8.24
N GLU A 284 4.12 12.73 8.25
CA GLU A 284 4.35 11.28 8.31
C GLU A 284 4.95 10.70 7.03
N MET A 285 4.72 11.32 5.87
CA MET A 285 5.43 10.95 4.64
C MET A 285 6.82 11.57 4.59
N LEU A 286 6.98 12.82 5.01
CA LEU A 286 8.26 13.55 4.96
C LEU A 286 9.35 12.96 5.87
N ARG A 287 8.97 12.29 6.97
CA ARG A 287 9.94 11.73 7.94
C ARG A 287 10.23 10.23 7.72
N GLY A 288 11.43 9.81 8.12
CA GLY A 288 11.86 8.41 8.14
C GLY A 288 12.94 8.12 7.10
N GLU A 289 12.78 6.99 6.39
CA GLU A 289 13.75 6.52 5.38
C GLU A 289 13.45 7.03 3.96
N MET A 290 12.31 7.69 3.73
CA MET A 290 11.99 8.32 2.45
C MET A 290 12.79 9.61 2.30
N LEU A 291 13.06 10.01 1.06
CA LEU A 291 13.74 11.27 0.75
C LEU A 291 12.71 12.41 0.81
N GLY A 292 12.62 13.07 1.96
CA GLY A 292 11.67 14.16 2.19
C GLY A 292 12.16 15.49 1.62
N VAL A 293 11.27 16.22 0.96
CA VAL A 293 11.46 17.60 0.49
C VAL A 293 10.33 18.46 1.06
N VAL A 294 10.70 19.44 1.88
CA VAL A 294 9.82 20.49 2.38
C VAL A 294 10.01 21.71 1.48
N VAL A 295 8.98 22.10 0.72
CA VAL A 295 9.06 23.23 -0.22
C VAL A 295 9.10 24.56 0.52
N GLY A 296 9.77 25.60 0.00
CA GLY A 296 10.08 26.83 0.75
C GLY A 296 8.88 27.63 1.25
N ASN A 297 7.69 27.41 0.70
CA ASN A 297 6.42 28.02 1.18
C ASN A 297 5.67 27.14 2.20
N TYR A 298 6.36 26.24 2.89
CA TYR A 298 5.81 25.36 3.92
C TYR A 298 5.25 26.10 5.14
N SER A 299 4.39 25.41 5.87
CA SER A 299 3.76 25.90 7.09
C SER A 299 4.70 25.72 8.32
N PRO A 300 4.75 26.68 9.28
CA PRO A 300 5.69 26.63 10.40
C PRO A 300 5.66 25.35 11.25
N GLU A 301 4.54 24.62 11.22
CA GLU A 301 4.36 23.34 11.91
C GLU A 301 5.39 22.28 11.47
N LEU A 302 5.92 22.37 10.24
CA LEU A 302 6.95 21.44 9.75
C LEU A 302 8.37 21.75 10.22
N GLU A 303 8.62 22.87 10.92
CA GLU A 303 9.97 23.21 11.42
C GLU A 303 10.61 22.13 12.29
N LYS A 304 9.78 21.34 12.98
CA LYS A 304 10.22 20.19 13.79
C LYS A 304 10.97 19.12 12.97
N LEU A 305 10.83 19.10 11.64
CA LEU A 305 11.53 18.18 10.76
C LEU A 305 12.94 18.67 10.37
N ARG A 306 13.29 19.92 10.68
CA ARG A 306 14.58 20.49 10.31
C ARG A 306 15.74 19.76 11.01
N GLY A 307 16.75 19.38 10.24
CA GLY A 307 17.92 18.67 10.73
C GLY A 307 17.78 17.14 10.76
N LEU A 308 16.64 16.59 10.34
CA LEU A 308 16.51 15.14 10.12
C LEU A 308 17.31 14.71 8.87
N HIS A 309 17.99 13.57 8.94
CA HIS A 309 18.97 13.13 7.93
C HIS A 309 18.42 12.99 6.50
N HIS A 310 17.15 12.61 6.36
CA HIS A 310 16.49 12.41 5.06
C HIS A 310 15.45 13.49 4.74
N VAL A 311 15.55 14.67 5.36
CA VAL A 311 14.64 15.78 5.10
C VAL A 311 15.42 16.98 4.62
N TYR A 312 15.08 17.42 3.40
CA TYR A 312 15.62 18.61 2.77
C TYR A 312 14.60 19.73 2.85
N PHE A 313 15.04 20.91 3.28
CA PHE A 313 14.23 22.13 3.24
C PHE A 313 14.70 22.95 2.06
N ALA A 314 13.84 23.09 1.05
CA ALA A 314 14.14 23.86 -0.14
C ALA A 314 13.98 25.36 0.12
N ASP A 315 14.83 26.16 -0.52
CA ASP A 315 14.66 27.62 -0.56
C ASP A 315 13.55 28.01 -1.55
N ALA A 316 13.41 27.26 -2.65
CA ALA A 316 12.41 27.53 -3.68
C ALA A 316 11.00 27.02 -3.30
N HIS A 317 9.98 27.70 -3.80
CA HIS A 317 8.58 27.41 -3.52
C HIS A 317 7.98 26.41 -4.52
N TYR A 318 6.89 25.75 -4.11
CA TYR A 318 6.09 24.87 -4.98
C TYR A 318 6.94 23.83 -5.73
N ALA A 319 6.60 23.52 -6.98
CA ALA A 319 7.36 22.62 -7.84
C ALA A 319 8.84 23.02 -8.03
N ALA A 320 9.22 24.29 -7.84
CA ALA A 320 10.63 24.70 -7.91
C ALA A 320 11.42 24.16 -6.71
N GLY A 321 10.81 24.11 -5.51
CA GLY A 321 11.42 23.47 -4.34
C GLY A 321 11.57 21.96 -4.52
N ILE A 322 10.65 21.32 -5.26
CA ILE A 322 10.77 19.91 -5.62
C ILE A 322 11.96 19.68 -6.56
N LEU A 323 12.16 20.56 -7.55
CA LEU A 323 13.31 20.51 -8.45
C LEU A 323 14.63 20.66 -7.69
N GLU A 324 14.69 21.56 -6.71
CA GLU A 324 15.83 21.71 -5.81
C GLU A 324 16.11 20.41 -5.03
N GLY A 325 15.06 19.76 -4.52
CA GLY A 325 15.15 18.46 -3.89
C GLY A 325 15.63 17.34 -4.83
N PHE A 326 15.25 17.36 -6.11
CA PHE A 326 15.77 16.42 -7.10
C PHE A 326 17.28 16.56 -7.27
N GLU A 327 17.82 17.78 -7.28
CA GLU A 327 19.26 18.02 -7.35
C GLU A 327 19.96 17.62 -6.04
N TYR A 328 19.42 17.99 -4.88
CA TYR A 328 20.03 17.70 -3.59
C TYR A 328 20.24 16.19 -3.35
N TYR A 329 19.30 15.37 -3.81
CA TYR A 329 19.34 13.91 -3.63
C TYR A 329 19.91 13.15 -4.83
N ASP A 330 20.37 13.83 -5.89
CA ASP A 330 20.72 13.21 -7.18
C ASP A 330 19.62 12.24 -7.66
N PHE A 331 18.35 12.63 -7.45
CA PHE A 331 17.23 11.69 -7.47
C PHE A 331 16.96 11.13 -8.88
N LEU A 332 17.23 11.94 -9.90
CA LEU A 332 16.96 11.60 -11.30
C LEU A 332 18.08 10.77 -11.97
N GLU A 333 19.21 10.58 -11.28
CA GLU A 333 20.36 9.81 -11.80
C GLU A 333 20.13 8.29 -11.84
#